data_AF-A0A2M8BPY1-F1
#
_entry.id   AF-A0A2M8BPY1-F1
#
_cell.length_a   1.000
_cell.length_b   1.000
_cell.length_c   1.000
_cell.angle_alpha   90.00
_cell.angle_beta   90.00
_cell.angle_gamma   90.00
#
_symmetry.space_group_name_H-M   'P 1'
#
loop_
_entity.id
_entity.type
_entity.pdbx_description
1 polymer ?
#
loop_
_entity_poly.entity_id
_entity_poly.type
_entity_poly.pdbx_seq_one_letter_code
_entity_poly.pdbx_strand_id
1 'polypeptide(L)'
;LGRFKAPGSGSEGVIDPAKDDLSTALPAGLLFLDGTLDAEDFSRDSLGHPAAAPLRAAWGTFAKGSPLSLRGEGGRGGEVRSLRKVLSLDFFGVHKGMYENRPIHWPLSSSNKTFVAWVNIHRLDDQTLRVLQADHLQPALNRLEGELNDLRAAREGADAKAARAAEARYAKVSKAREELAAFISRVEQCADRGAPVTDPNPKKCPPREQDARYAPDLDDGVMLNSAALWPLLEPQWKDPKKWWAELSKADGRKDYDWSHLAMRYWPRRVDAKCQADPSLGVAHGCFWKYHPERAWAWELRLQDEIGGDFRIEEAPYEPKGLIGSRGFDLNAESPRRGDAEGFLLGSGDEAGDRAHRAVWILEHPVEALAAVEKEAIRRMGRGEKKKLVSELALLESGLWSGHAAEVW
;
A
#
# COMPACT_ATOMS: atom_id res chain seq x y z
N LEU A 1 -3.44 9.56 -13.90
CA LEU A 1 -3.45 9.10 -12.50
C LEU A 1 -3.15 10.22 -11.50
N GLY A 2 -2.38 11.25 -11.86
CA GLY A 2 -2.29 12.50 -11.09
C GLY A 2 -1.06 12.62 -10.16
N ARG A 3 -0.33 11.54 -9.88
CA ARG A 3 0.84 11.58 -8.98
C ARG A 3 1.93 12.56 -9.42
N PHE A 4 2.25 12.59 -10.71
CA PHE A 4 3.35 13.38 -11.25
C PHE A 4 2.84 14.59 -12.00
N LYS A 5 3.61 15.67 -11.93
CA LYS A 5 3.33 16.89 -12.67
C LYS A 5 3.10 16.62 -14.17
N ALA A 6 2.15 17.35 -14.74
CA ALA A 6 2.02 17.40 -16.18
C ALA A 6 3.24 18.14 -16.78
N PRO A 7 3.71 17.75 -17.97
CA PRO A 7 4.76 18.50 -18.67
C PRO A 7 4.38 19.98 -18.82
N GLY A 8 5.28 20.88 -18.42
CA GLY A 8 5.04 22.33 -18.47
C GLY A 8 4.18 22.90 -17.33
N SER A 9 3.73 22.07 -16.37
CA SER A 9 3.07 22.54 -15.15
C SER A 9 4.08 23.06 -14.12
N GLY A 10 3.71 24.13 -13.40
CA GLY A 10 4.42 24.61 -12.21
C GLY A 10 4.10 23.84 -10.92
N SER A 11 3.14 22.90 -10.96
CA SER A 11 2.81 22.02 -9.82
C SER A 11 3.71 20.79 -9.77
N GLU A 12 3.81 20.13 -8.62
CA GLU A 12 4.57 18.88 -8.44
C GLU A 12 3.75 17.62 -8.78
N GLY A 13 2.49 17.79 -9.17
CA GLY A 13 1.49 16.73 -9.21
C GLY A 13 0.83 16.54 -7.84
N VAL A 14 0.11 15.43 -7.65
CA VAL A 14 -0.55 15.15 -6.38
C VAL A 14 0.37 14.35 -5.45
N ILE A 15 0.78 14.98 -4.36
CA ILE A 15 1.60 14.42 -3.27
C ILE A 15 0.68 13.99 -2.12
N ASP A 16 -0.18 14.89 -1.66
CA ASP A 16 -1.16 14.66 -0.59
C ASP A 16 -2.58 14.80 -1.15
N PRO A 17 -3.28 13.68 -1.47
CA PRO A 17 -4.65 13.70 -1.95
C PRO A 17 -5.64 14.47 -1.08
N ALA A 18 -5.35 14.65 0.22
CA ALA A 18 -6.23 15.35 1.15
C ALA A 18 -6.06 16.88 1.12
N LYS A 19 -4.97 17.38 0.53
CA LYS A 19 -4.63 18.81 0.50
C LYS A 19 -4.51 19.37 -0.91
N ASP A 20 -4.08 18.55 -1.86
CA ASP A 20 -3.74 18.99 -3.21
C ASP A 20 -4.98 19.06 -4.14
N ASP A 21 -4.84 19.87 -5.19
CA ASP A 21 -5.86 19.95 -6.24
C ASP A 21 -5.92 18.65 -7.06
N LEU A 22 -7.11 18.03 -7.07
CA LEU A 22 -7.39 16.79 -7.79
C LEU A 22 -8.08 17.01 -9.14
N SER A 23 -8.35 18.26 -9.53
CA SER A 23 -9.14 18.61 -10.74
C SER A 23 -8.58 18.03 -12.04
N THR A 24 -7.26 17.83 -12.10
CA THR A 24 -6.54 17.29 -13.27
C THR A 24 -6.19 15.81 -13.12
N ALA A 25 -6.54 15.19 -12.00
CA ALA A 25 -6.27 13.79 -11.71
C ALA A 25 -7.46 12.90 -12.09
N LEU A 26 -7.19 11.60 -12.24
CA LEU A 26 -8.28 10.62 -12.29
C LEU A 26 -8.78 10.38 -10.87
N PRO A 27 -10.10 10.24 -10.65
CA PRO A 27 -10.66 9.88 -9.35
C PRO A 27 -9.95 8.66 -8.75
N ALA A 28 -9.60 8.74 -7.46
CA ALA A 28 -8.81 7.74 -6.72
C ALA A 28 -7.51 7.29 -7.42
N GLY A 29 -6.98 8.07 -8.38
CA GLY A 29 -5.79 7.68 -9.13
C GLY A 29 -5.96 6.41 -9.96
N LEU A 30 -7.18 6.09 -10.42
CA LEU A 30 -7.52 4.88 -11.17
C LEU A 30 -7.75 5.15 -12.66
N LEU A 31 -7.15 4.33 -13.53
CA LEU A 31 -7.49 4.26 -14.95
C LEU A 31 -8.03 2.85 -15.26
N PHE A 32 -9.34 2.70 -15.25
CA PHE A 32 -10.03 1.48 -15.65
C PHE A 32 -10.24 1.42 -17.17
N LEU A 33 -9.94 0.27 -17.75
CA LEU A 33 -10.04 -0.04 -19.16
C LEU A 33 -10.95 -1.25 -19.35
N ASP A 34 -11.97 -1.08 -20.19
CA ASP A 34 -12.93 -2.13 -20.51
C ASP A 34 -12.76 -2.58 -21.97
N GLY A 35 -12.09 -3.71 -22.14
CA GLY A 35 -11.78 -4.30 -23.45
C GLY A 35 -12.99 -4.87 -24.20
N THR A 36 -14.20 -4.82 -23.63
CA THR A 36 -15.45 -5.19 -24.33
C THR A 36 -16.04 -4.05 -25.16
N LEU A 37 -15.59 -2.82 -24.90
CA LEU A 37 -16.00 -1.61 -25.62
C LEU A 37 -15.30 -1.49 -26.97
N ASP A 38 -15.98 -0.87 -27.92
CA ASP A 38 -15.40 -0.52 -29.22
C ASP A 38 -14.19 0.42 -29.03
N ALA A 39 -13.24 0.35 -29.97
CA ALA A 39 -11.94 1.04 -29.84
C ALA A 39 -12.05 2.55 -29.56
N GLU A 40 -13.08 3.19 -30.13
CA GLU A 40 -13.33 4.63 -30.04
C GLU A 40 -14.42 4.99 -28.99
N ASP A 41 -15.06 3.99 -28.37
CA ASP A 41 -16.02 4.24 -27.29
C ASP A 41 -15.26 4.50 -25.99
N PHE A 42 -15.07 5.77 -25.65
CA PHE A 42 -14.49 6.20 -24.38
C PHE A 42 -15.54 6.53 -23.31
N SER A 43 -16.82 6.45 -23.63
CA SER A 43 -17.88 6.96 -22.74
C SER A 43 -18.10 6.15 -21.46
N ARG A 44 -17.58 4.91 -21.42
CA ARG A 44 -17.89 3.90 -20.40
C ARG A 44 -16.68 3.38 -19.64
N ASP A 45 -15.49 3.94 -19.88
CA ASP A 45 -14.28 3.64 -19.12
C ASP A 45 -13.49 4.92 -18.81
N SER A 46 -12.38 4.79 -18.08
CA SER A 46 -11.62 5.95 -17.61
C SER A 46 -10.92 6.70 -18.76
N LEU A 47 -10.86 6.16 -19.99
CA LEU A 47 -10.33 6.91 -21.13
C LEU A 47 -11.25 8.04 -21.54
N GLY A 48 -12.54 8.05 -21.17
CA GLY A 48 -13.46 9.18 -21.43
C GLY A 48 -13.27 10.37 -20.50
N HIS A 49 -12.65 10.16 -19.34
CA HIS A 49 -12.50 11.21 -18.35
C HIS A 49 -11.66 12.39 -18.88
N PRO A 50 -11.96 13.65 -18.53
CA PRO A 50 -11.16 14.81 -18.94
C PRO A 50 -9.68 14.68 -18.60
N ALA A 51 -9.36 14.14 -17.41
CA ALA A 51 -7.98 13.89 -16.98
C ALA A 51 -7.20 12.89 -17.86
N ALA A 52 -7.88 12.09 -18.69
CA ALA A 52 -7.25 11.20 -19.66
C ALA A 52 -7.00 11.87 -21.03
N ALA A 53 -7.44 13.12 -21.24
CA ALA A 53 -7.27 13.82 -22.51
C ALA A 53 -5.80 13.96 -22.94
N PRO A 54 -4.82 14.25 -22.06
CA PRO A 54 -3.41 14.29 -22.45
C PRO A 54 -2.90 12.94 -22.96
N LEU A 55 -3.37 11.82 -22.39
CA LEU A 55 -3.01 10.47 -22.81
C LEU A 55 -3.56 10.17 -24.21
N ARG A 56 -4.82 10.56 -24.48
CA ARG A 56 -5.43 10.42 -25.82
C ARG A 56 -4.72 11.30 -26.86
N ALA A 57 -4.39 12.54 -26.50
CA ALA A 57 -3.65 13.45 -27.38
C ALA A 57 -2.26 12.88 -27.72
N ALA A 58 -1.50 12.44 -26.71
CA ALA A 58 -0.20 11.79 -26.92
C ALA A 58 -0.31 10.54 -27.80
N TRP A 59 -1.35 9.73 -27.60
CA TRP A 59 -1.61 8.58 -28.46
C TRP A 59 -1.86 9.00 -29.92
N GLY A 60 -2.71 10.00 -30.16
CA GLY A 60 -2.98 10.50 -31.51
C GLY A 60 -1.72 10.99 -32.25
N THR A 61 -0.78 11.60 -31.52
CA THR A 61 0.48 12.10 -32.08
C THR A 61 1.50 10.99 -32.31
N PHE A 62 1.71 10.09 -31.35
CA PHE A 62 2.84 9.17 -31.33
C PHE A 62 2.50 7.72 -31.67
N ALA A 63 1.23 7.35 -31.80
CA ALA A 63 0.85 5.97 -32.10
C ALA A 63 1.33 5.54 -33.49
N LYS A 64 1.28 6.41 -34.50
CA LYS A 64 1.71 6.06 -35.85
C LYS A 64 3.23 5.84 -35.87
N GLY A 65 3.66 4.62 -36.20
CA GLY A 65 5.08 4.25 -36.26
C GLY A 65 5.68 3.78 -34.92
N SER A 66 4.92 3.78 -33.83
CA SER A 66 5.39 3.23 -32.55
C SER A 66 5.47 1.69 -32.61
N PRO A 67 6.58 1.06 -32.16
CA PRO A 67 6.64 -0.38 -32.02
C PRO A 67 5.54 -0.96 -31.11
N LEU A 68 4.99 -0.16 -30.20
CA LEU A 68 3.90 -0.58 -29.30
C LEU A 68 2.54 -0.66 -29.99
N SER A 69 2.31 0.18 -31.01
CA SER A 69 1.06 0.19 -31.75
C SER A 69 1.04 -0.82 -32.90
N LEU A 70 2.24 -1.20 -33.38
CA LEU A 70 2.47 -2.12 -34.48
C LEU A 70 2.75 -3.54 -33.97
N ARG A 71 1.71 -4.36 -33.81
CA ARG A 71 1.90 -5.79 -33.51
C ARG A 71 0.81 -6.67 -34.12
N GLY A 72 1.08 -7.15 -35.33
CA GLY A 72 0.56 -8.41 -35.89
C GLY A 72 1.66 -9.47 -35.87
N GLU A 73 1.30 -10.74 -35.70
CA GLU A 73 2.27 -11.83 -35.86
C GLU A 73 2.93 -11.76 -37.25
N GLY A 74 4.27 -11.84 -37.31
CA GLY A 74 4.98 -12.03 -38.59
C GLY A 74 5.51 -10.79 -39.32
N GLY A 75 5.62 -9.61 -38.69
CA GLY A 75 6.49 -8.52 -39.19
C GLY A 75 6.09 -7.92 -40.55
N ARG A 76 4.87 -8.14 -41.03
CA ARG A 76 4.34 -7.51 -42.25
C ARG A 76 2.96 -6.91 -41.98
N GLY A 77 2.88 -5.59 -41.95
CA GLY A 77 1.63 -4.82 -42.10
C GLY A 77 0.51 -5.10 -41.08
N GLY A 78 0.78 -4.96 -39.78
CA GLY A 78 -0.23 -5.12 -38.73
C GLY A 78 -1.09 -3.87 -38.52
N GLU A 79 -2.40 -4.05 -38.37
CA GLU A 79 -3.36 -3.03 -37.94
C GLU A 79 -2.90 -2.34 -36.64
N VAL A 80 -3.00 -1.01 -36.60
CA VAL A 80 -2.63 -0.20 -35.43
C VAL A 80 -3.58 -0.55 -34.28
N ARG A 81 -3.06 -1.12 -33.19
CA ARG A 81 -3.87 -1.40 -32.00
C ARG A 81 -4.42 -0.09 -31.41
N SER A 82 -5.63 -0.15 -30.86
CA SER A 82 -6.20 1.00 -30.13
C SER A 82 -5.43 1.30 -28.84
N LEU A 83 -5.53 2.54 -28.35
CA LEU A 83 -4.92 2.96 -27.08
C LEU A 83 -5.26 1.99 -25.94
N ARG A 84 -6.55 1.65 -25.82
CA ARG A 84 -7.04 0.71 -24.81
C ARG A 84 -6.33 -0.63 -24.89
N LYS A 85 -6.18 -1.18 -26.10
CA LYS A 85 -5.57 -2.50 -26.31
C LYS A 85 -4.08 -2.48 -25.94
N VAL A 86 -3.36 -1.43 -26.32
CA VAL A 86 -1.93 -1.28 -26.00
C VAL A 86 -1.71 -1.11 -24.49
N LEU A 87 -2.51 -0.29 -23.82
CA LEU A 87 -2.46 -0.15 -22.36
C LEU A 87 -2.84 -1.43 -21.63
N SER A 88 -3.74 -2.25 -22.19
CA SER A 88 -4.16 -3.50 -21.55
C SER A 88 -3.16 -4.64 -21.70
N LEU A 89 -2.39 -4.66 -22.81
CA LEU A 89 -1.61 -5.85 -23.20
C LEU A 89 -0.10 -5.63 -23.29
N ASP A 90 0.34 -4.47 -23.76
CA ASP A 90 1.72 -4.29 -24.23
C ASP A 90 2.51 -3.27 -23.39
N PHE A 91 1.85 -2.23 -22.86
CA PHE A 91 2.51 -1.13 -22.17
C PHE A 91 3.28 -1.55 -20.90
N PHE A 92 2.77 -2.52 -20.15
CA PHE A 92 3.41 -2.92 -18.89
C PHE A 92 4.84 -3.42 -19.06
N GLY A 93 5.17 -4.10 -20.16
CA GLY A 93 6.53 -4.56 -20.42
C GLY A 93 7.53 -3.42 -20.53
N VAL A 94 7.13 -2.33 -21.21
CA VAL A 94 7.94 -1.11 -21.33
C VAL A 94 8.06 -0.42 -19.99
N HIS A 95 6.94 -0.22 -19.30
CA HIS A 95 6.92 0.42 -17.98
C HIS A 95 7.76 -0.35 -16.95
N LYS A 96 7.69 -1.69 -16.93
CA LYS A 96 8.52 -2.52 -16.04
C LYS A 96 10.02 -2.34 -16.30
N GLY A 97 10.42 -2.26 -17.57
CA GLY A 97 11.81 -2.04 -17.96
C GLY A 97 12.36 -0.67 -17.56
N MET A 98 11.53 0.38 -17.65
CA MET A 98 11.90 1.75 -17.26
C MET A 98 12.23 1.90 -15.77
N TYR A 99 11.72 1.00 -14.92
CA TYR A 99 11.88 1.06 -13.47
C TYR A 99 12.68 -0.13 -12.92
N GLU A 100 13.60 -0.70 -13.70
CA GLU A 100 14.49 -1.79 -13.25
C GLU A 100 13.74 -2.96 -12.56
N ASN A 101 12.59 -3.35 -13.11
CA ASN A 101 11.68 -4.37 -12.54
C ASN A 101 10.96 -3.99 -11.24
N ARG A 102 10.98 -2.72 -10.85
CA ARG A 102 10.21 -2.15 -9.73
C ARG A 102 9.19 -1.13 -10.24
N PRO A 103 8.22 -1.57 -11.08
CA PRO A 103 7.25 -0.66 -11.70
C PRO A 103 6.43 0.07 -10.63
N ILE A 104 6.15 1.35 -10.88
CA ILE A 104 5.30 2.17 -9.99
C ILE A 104 3.84 2.31 -10.46
N HIS A 105 3.54 1.84 -11.67
CA HIS A 105 2.20 1.73 -12.24
C HIS A 105 1.88 0.25 -12.38
N TRP A 106 0.75 -0.17 -11.81
CA TRP A 106 0.38 -1.58 -11.75
C TRP A 106 -0.92 -1.84 -12.49
N PRO A 107 -0.94 -2.81 -13.42
CA PRO A 107 -2.15 -3.21 -14.11
C PRO A 107 -2.87 -4.34 -13.35
N LEU A 108 -3.82 -3.98 -12.49
CA LEU A 108 -4.72 -4.94 -11.86
C LEU A 108 -5.63 -5.52 -12.96
N SER A 109 -5.53 -6.81 -13.22
CA SER A 109 -6.03 -7.42 -14.45
C SER A 109 -6.94 -8.61 -14.22
N SER A 110 -7.98 -8.70 -15.04
CA SER A 110 -8.73 -9.92 -15.25
C SER A 110 -7.85 -10.99 -15.92
N SER A 111 -8.26 -12.27 -15.89
CA SER A 111 -7.41 -13.39 -16.32
C SER A 111 -6.97 -13.30 -17.78
N ASN A 112 -7.85 -12.84 -18.67
CA ASN A 112 -7.57 -12.65 -20.09
C ASN A 112 -7.20 -11.19 -20.41
N LYS A 113 -7.05 -10.33 -19.39
CA LYS A 113 -6.77 -8.89 -19.54
C LYS A 113 -7.85 -8.16 -20.33
N THR A 114 -9.08 -8.69 -20.30
CA THR A 114 -10.27 -8.02 -20.84
C THR A 114 -10.57 -6.75 -20.05
N PHE A 115 -10.39 -6.78 -18.73
CA PHE A 115 -10.55 -5.64 -17.84
C PHE A 115 -9.22 -5.36 -17.14
N VAL A 116 -8.75 -4.12 -17.22
CA VAL A 116 -7.48 -3.70 -16.63
C VAL A 116 -7.66 -2.38 -15.91
N ALA A 117 -7.33 -2.35 -14.62
CA ALA A 117 -7.28 -1.13 -13.83
C ALA A 117 -5.82 -0.77 -13.54
N TRP A 118 -5.38 0.37 -14.05
CA TRP A 118 -4.08 0.92 -13.76
C TRP A 118 -4.13 1.77 -12.49
N VAL A 119 -3.28 1.43 -11.53
CA VAL A 119 -3.04 2.19 -10.30
C VAL A 119 -1.61 2.71 -10.26
N ASN A 120 -1.37 3.80 -9.53
CA ASN A 120 -0.02 4.23 -9.16
C ASN A 120 0.20 3.94 -7.68
N ILE A 121 1.34 3.34 -7.32
CA ILE A 121 1.63 2.97 -5.91
C ILE A 121 1.53 4.17 -4.95
N HIS A 122 1.94 5.37 -5.36
CA HIS A 122 1.90 6.57 -4.53
C HIS A 122 0.51 7.21 -4.40
N ARG A 123 -0.47 6.69 -5.13
CA ARG A 123 -1.88 7.12 -5.07
C ARG A 123 -2.77 6.03 -4.49
N LEU A 124 -2.19 4.86 -4.22
CA LEU A 124 -2.90 3.70 -3.71
C LEU A 124 -3.08 3.86 -2.20
N ASP A 125 -4.30 3.64 -1.74
CA ASP A 125 -4.68 3.69 -0.33
C ASP A 125 -5.59 2.50 0.03
N ASP A 126 -6.10 2.50 1.26
CA ASP A 126 -6.94 1.43 1.78
C ASP A 126 -8.39 1.40 1.24
N GLN A 127 -8.77 2.40 0.45
CA GLN A 127 -10.07 2.48 -0.24
C GLN A 127 -9.98 2.17 -1.73
N THR A 128 -8.79 2.26 -2.33
CA THR A 128 -8.65 2.24 -3.79
C THR A 128 -9.26 0.99 -4.43
N LEU A 129 -9.12 -0.19 -3.82
CA LEU A 129 -9.71 -1.42 -4.35
C LEU A 129 -11.25 -1.44 -4.24
N ARG A 130 -11.81 -0.84 -3.18
CA ARG A 130 -13.27 -0.69 -3.03
C ARG A 130 -13.83 0.32 -4.02
N VAL A 131 -13.12 1.44 -4.23
CA VAL A 131 -13.48 2.43 -5.25
C VAL A 131 -13.43 1.79 -6.64
N LEU A 132 -12.39 1.02 -6.94
CA LEU A 132 -12.31 0.27 -8.20
C LEU A 132 -13.54 -0.64 -8.38
N GLN A 133 -13.92 -1.38 -7.35
CA GLN A 133 -15.08 -2.25 -7.41
C GLN A 133 -16.39 -1.47 -7.60
N ALA A 134 -16.66 -0.49 -6.74
CA ALA A 134 -17.92 0.24 -6.69
C ALA A 134 -18.15 1.14 -7.90
N ASP A 135 -17.11 1.87 -8.34
CA ASP A 135 -17.25 2.92 -9.34
C ASP A 135 -16.96 2.44 -10.76
N HIS A 136 -16.33 1.27 -10.92
CA HIS A 136 -15.93 0.76 -12.22
C HIS A 136 -16.40 -0.67 -12.50
N LEU A 137 -16.06 -1.63 -11.64
CA LEU A 137 -16.34 -3.05 -11.92
C LEU A 137 -17.83 -3.38 -11.83
N GLN A 138 -18.52 -2.89 -10.81
CA GLN A 138 -19.95 -3.16 -10.64
C GLN A 138 -20.80 -2.48 -11.75
N PRO A 139 -20.56 -1.22 -12.15
CA PRO A 139 -21.22 -0.62 -13.30
C PRO A 139 -20.96 -1.38 -14.60
N ALA A 140 -19.72 -1.83 -14.84
CA ALA A 140 -19.38 -2.63 -16.01
C ALA A 140 -20.10 -3.99 -16.00
N LEU A 141 -20.22 -4.64 -14.83
CA LEU A 141 -20.95 -5.89 -14.67
C LEU A 141 -22.43 -5.71 -14.98
N ASN A 142 -23.08 -4.71 -14.39
CA ASN A 142 -24.50 -4.41 -14.63
C ASN A 142 -24.77 -4.14 -16.11
N ARG A 143 -23.86 -3.43 -16.79
CA ARG A 143 -23.96 -3.17 -18.23
C ARG A 143 -23.90 -4.46 -19.06
N LEU A 144 -22.95 -5.34 -18.77
CA LEU A 144 -22.83 -6.63 -19.48
C LEU A 144 -24.04 -7.52 -19.21
N GLU A 145 -24.59 -7.51 -18.00
CA GLU A 145 -25.81 -8.24 -17.65
C GLU A 145 -27.05 -7.69 -18.37
N GLY A 146 -27.18 -6.37 -18.48
CA GLY A 146 -28.20 -5.72 -19.31
C GLY A 146 -28.09 -6.12 -20.79
N GLU A 147 -26.88 -6.06 -21.35
CA GLU A 147 -26.62 -6.46 -22.73
C GLU A 147 -26.95 -7.95 -22.97
N LEU A 148 -26.64 -8.84 -22.01
CA LEU A 148 -27.02 -10.25 -22.09
C LEU A 148 -28.54 -10.45 -22.12
N ASN A 149 -29.29 -9.66 -21.36
CA ASN A 149 -30.75 -9.73 -21.35
C ASN A 149 -31.32 -9.28 -22.70
N ASP A 150 -30.83 -8.18 -23.26
CA ASP A 150 -31.24 -7.69 -24.59
C ASP A 150 -30.91 -8.71 -25.69
N LEU A 151 -29.72 -9.31 -25.63
CA LEU A 151 -29.29 -10.33 -26.58
C LEU A 151 -30.11 -11.61 -26.49
N ARG A 152 -30.61 -12.00 -25.30
CA ARG A 152 -31.54 -13.13 -25.17
C ARG A 152 -32.84 -12.86 -25.91
N ALA A 153 -33.44 -11.68 -25.73
CA ALA A 153 -34.64 -11.29 -26.44
C ALA A 153 -34.42 -11.25 -27.97
N ALA A 154 -33.25 -10.74 -28.42
CA ALA A 154 -32.92 -10.69 -29.85
C ALA A 154 -32.71 -12.07 -30.49
N ARG A 155 -32.26 -13.08 -29.72
CA ARG A 155 -32.09 -14.47 -30.19
C ARG A 155 -33.43 -15.17 -30.46
N GLU A 156 -34.48 -14.78 -29.74
CA GLU A 156 -35.84 -15.31 -29.91
C GLU A 156 -36.62 -14.61 -31.04
N GLY A 157 -36.03 -13.59 -31.68
CA GLY A 157 -36.64 -12.84 -32.77
C GLY A 157 -36.79 -13.63 -34.06
N ALA A 158 -37.72 -13.19 -34.92
CA ALA A 158 -38.05 -13.86 -36.19
C ALA A 158 -36.97 -13.74 -37.30
N ASP A 159 -36.06 -12.76 -37.20
CA ASP A 159 -34.97 -12.58 -38.18
C ASP A 159 -33.79 -13.52 -37.85
N ALA A 160 -33.63 -14.57 -38.67
CA ALA A 160 -32.58 -15.56 -38.51
C ALA A 160 -31.15 -15.00 -38.62
N LYS A 161 -30.92 -13.92 -39.39
CA LYS A 161 -29.60 -13.28 -39.51
C LYS A 161 -29.28 -12.48 -38.24
N ALA A 162 -30.25 -11.71 -37.75
CA ALA A 162 -30.12 -10.99 -36.49
C ALA A 162 -29.95 -11.94 -35.30
N ALA A 163 -30.72 -13.03 -35.24
CA ALA A 163 -30.62 -14.04 -34.20
C ALA A 163 -29.23 -14.70 -34.16
N ARG A 164 -28.64 -15.03 -35.32
CA ARG A 164 -27.26 -15.57 -35.41
C ARG A 164 -26.21 -14.56 -34.95
N ALA A 165 -26.35 -13.29 -35.30
CA ALA A 165 -25.46 -12.24 -34.83
C ALA A 165 -25.57 -12.04 -33.31
N ALA A 166 -26.80 -12.06 -32.78
CA ALA A 166 -27.08 -11.98 -31.35
C ALA A 166 -26.49 -13.18 -30.58
N GLU A 167 -26.59 -14.40 -31.12
CA GLU A 167 -25.93 -15.59 -30.55
C GLU A 167 -24.42 -15.42 -30.42
N ALA A 168 -23.76 -14.97 -31.50
CA ALA A 168 -22.32 -14.78 -31.51
C ALA A 168 -21.87 -13.68 -30.52
N ARG A 169 -22.65 -12.61 -30.40
CA ARG A 169 -22.39 -11.55 -29.41
C ARG A 169 -22.66 -12.04 -27.99
N TYR A 170 -23.76 -12.77 -27.76
CA TYR A 170 -24.12 -13.35 -26.47
C TYR A 170 -22.99 -14.22 -25.91
N ALA A 171 -22.44 -15.11 -26.74
CA ALA A 171 -21.32 -15.96 -26.33
C ALA A 171 -20.06 -15.17 -25.91
N LYS A 172 -19.77 -14.04 -26.58
CA LYS A 172 -18.64 -13.16 -26.22
C LYS A 172 -18.89 -12.40 -24.92
N VAL A 173 -20.08 -11.79 -24.79
CA VAL A 173 -20.47 -11.01 -23.61
C VAL A 173 -20.58 -11.91 -22.38
N SER A 174 -21.09 -13.14 -22.52
CA SER A 174 -21.19 -14.11 -21.41
C SER A 174 -19.81 -14.42 -20.83
N LYS A 175 -18.83 -14.71 -21.69
CA LYS A 175 -17.45 -14.96 -21.27
C LYS A 175 -16.82 -13.75 -20.59
N ALA A 176 -17.04 -12.55 -21.14
CA ALA A 176 -16.55 -11.31 -20.53
C ALA A 176 -17.20 -11.06 -19.15
N ARG A 177 -18.51 -11.33 -19.01
CA ARG A 177 -19.23 -11.22 -17.75
C ARG A 177 -18.70 -12.20 -16.70
N GLU A 178 -18.49 -13.46 -17.07
CA GLU A 178 -17.89 -14.49 -16.20
C GLU A 178 -16.48 -14.08 -15.75
N GLU A 179 -15.66 -13.60 -16.67
CA GLU A 179 -14.33 -13.09 -16.38
C GLU A 179 -14.36 -11.88 -15.44
N LEU A 180 -15.30 -10.93 -15.64
CA LEU A 180 -15.45 -9.76 -14.79
C LEU A 180 -15.92 -10.15 -13.37
N ALA A 181 -16.86 -11.07 -13.25
CA ALA A 181 -17.32 -11.57 -11.95
C ALA A 181 -16.16 -12.24 -11.17
N ALA A 182 -15.33 -13.04 -11.85
CA ALA A 182 -14.14 -13.62 -11.24
C ALA A 182 -13.05 -12.57 -10.92
N PHE A 183 -13.00 -11.46 -11.66
CA PHE A 183 -12.11 -10.34 -11.35
C PHE A 183 -12.58 -9.58 -10.11
N ILE A 184 -13.88 -9.28 -10.00
CA ILE A 184 -14.50 -8.66 -8.83
C ILE A 184 -14.22 -9.48 -7.58
N SER A 185 -14.45 -10.79 -7.61
CA SER A 185 -14.18 -11.67 -6.46
C SER A 185 -12.72 -11.65 -6.02
N ARG A 186 -11.76 -11.54 -6.95
CA ARG A 186 -10.34 -11.38 -6.61
C ARG A 186 -10.04 -10.00 -6.02
N VAL A 187 -10.69 -8.94 -6.51
CA VAL A 187 -10.54 -7.58 -5.97
C VAL A 187 -11.07 -7.55 -4.53
N GLU A 188 -12.25 -8.09 -4.27
CA GLU A 188 -12.83 -8.23 -2.92
C GLU A 188 -11.92 -9.03 -1.98
N GLN A 189 -11.41 -10.17 -2.45
CA GLN A 189 -10.48 -10.99 -1.68
C GLN A 189 -9.25 -10.18 -1.25
N CYS A 190 -8.63 -9.44 -2.15
CA CYS A 190 -7.49 -8.59 -1.80
C CYS A 190 -7.88 -7.41 -0.92
N ALA A 191 -9.01 -6.75 -1.21
CA ALA A 191 -9.47 -5.54 -0.52
C ALA A 191 -9.82 -5.78 0.95
N ASP A 192 -10.52 -6.87 1.24
CA ASP A 192 -11.13 -7.09 2.56
C ASP A 192 -10.40 -8.13 3.41
N ARG A 193 -9.73 -9.09 2.77
CA ARG A 193 -9.14 -10.26 3.45
C ARG A 193 -7.62 -10.36 3.29
N GLY A 194 -7.09 -9.91 2.17
CA GLY A 194 -5.69 -10.05 1.75
C GLY A 194 -5.46 -11.19 0.76
N ALA A 195 -4.28 -11.20 0.14
CA ALA A 195 -3.97 -12.15 -0.95
C ALA A 195 -3.97 -13.62 -0.50
N PRO A 196 -4.65 -14.53 -1.20
CA PRO A 196 -4.72 -15.95 -0.85
C PRO A 196 -3.35 -16.63 -0.90
N VAL A 197 -3.25 -17.81 -0.29
CA VAL A 197 -2.04 -18.65 -0.35
C VAL A 197 -1.70 -19.01 -1.81
N THR A 198 -0.41 -19.08 -2.11
CA THR A 198 0.08 -19.36 -3.47
C THR A 198 0.36 -20.84 -3.71
N ASP A 199 0.52 -21.61 -2.64
CA ASP A 199 0.74 -23.05 -2.66
C ASP A 199 -0.11 -23.68 -1.53
N PRO A 200 -0.83 -24.77 -1.78
CA PRO A 200 -1.65 -25.43 -0.76
C PRO A 200 -0.81 -26.07 0.36
N ASN A 201 0.49 -26.27 0.17
CA ASN A 201 1.38 -26.78 1.21
C ASN A 201 1.74 -25.66 2.21
N PRO A 202 1.32 -25.76 3.48
CA PRO A 202 1.58 -24.74 4.49
C PRO A 202 3.08 -24.55 4.79
N LYS A 203 3.94 -25.52 4.45
CA LYS A 203 5.41 -25.37 4.59
C LYS A 203 6.02 -24.43 3.54
N LYS A 204 5.35 -24.25 2.40
CA LYS A 204 5.80 -23.38 1.31
C LYS A 204 5.16 -22.00 1.37
N CYS A 205 3.89 -21.94 1.75
CA CYS A 205 3.14 -20.70 1.94
C CYS A 205 2.23 -20.86 3.16
N PRO A 206 2.74 -20.61 4.38
CA PRO A 206 1.91 -20.56 5.58
C PRO A 206 0.71 -19.62 5.39
N PRO A 207 -0.49 -19.99 5.86
CA PRO A 207 -1.63 -19.09 5.80
C PRO A 207 -1.34 -17.81 6.60
N ARG A 208 -2.04 -16.73 6.24
CA ARG A 208 -2.11 -15.52 7.08
C ARG A 208 -2.69 -15.89 8.44
N GLU A 209 -2.25 -15.20 9.49
CA GLU A 209 -2.86 -15.38 10.82
C GLU A 209 -4.26 -14.78 10.89
N GLN A 210 -4.50 -13.72 10.11
CA GLN A 210 -5.78 -13.05 10.05
C GLN A 210 -6.10 -12.52 8.66
N ASP A 211 -7.39 -12.35 8.41
CA ASP A 211 -7.88 -11.52 7.32
C ASP A 211 -7.73 -10.04 7.70
N ALA A 212 -7.24 -9.24 6.77
CA ALA A 212 -7.09 -7.81 6.98
C ALA A 212 -7.29 -7.05 5.66
N ARG A 213 -7.81 -5.83 5.80
CA ARG A 213 -7.96 -4.92 4.66
C ARG A 213 -6.59 -4.57 4.09
N TYR A 214 -6.48 -4.60 2.76
CA TYR A 214 -5.28 -4.09 2.09
C TYR A 214 -5.17 -2.59 2.33
N ALA A 215 -4.09 -2.18 2.99
CA ALA A 215 -3.70 -0.78 3.15
C ALA A 215 -2.19 -0.74 2.87
N PRO A 216 -1.78 -0.26 1.68
CA PRO A 216 -0.38 -0.21 1.32
C PRO A 216 0.35 0.82 2.17
N ASP A 217 1.63 0.55 2.44
CA ASP A 217 2.55 1.50 3.07
C ASP A 217 3.72 1.74 2.12
N LEU A 218 4.04 3.00 1.81
CA LEU A 218 5.11 3.28 0.84
C LEU A 218 6.48 2.80 1.30
N ASP A 219 6.72 2.71 2.61
CA ASP A 219 7.98 2.25 3.19
C ASP A 219 8.20 0.73 2.97
N ASP A 220 7.12 -0.04 2.81
CA ASP A 220 7.18 -1.46 2.42
C ASP A 220 7.69 -1.65 0.98
N GLY A 221 7.66 -0.58 0.18
CA GLY A 221 8.18 -0.54 -1.17
C GLY A 221 7.39 -1.37 -2.19
N VAL A 222 7.82 -1.31 -3.45
CA VAL A 222 7.11 -1.93 -4.58
C VAL A 222 6.93 -3.44 -4.42
N MET A 223 7.93 -4.12 -3.86
CA MET A 223 7.97 -5.58 -3.80
C MET A 223 6.89 -6.15 -2.88
N LEU A 224 6.77 -5.63 -1.66
CA LEU A 224 5.84 -6.17 -0.67
C LEU A 224 4.41 -5.69 -0.91
N ASN A 225 4.24 -4.41 -1.26
CA ASN A 225 2.92 -3.89 -1.62
C ASN A 225 2.28 -4.61 -2.80
N SER A 226 3.06 -4.96 -3.83
CA SER A 226 2.55 -5.73 -4.96
C SER A 226 2.30 -7.20 -4.60
N ALA A 227 3.09 -7.79 -3.69
CA ALA A 227 2.91 -9.18 -3.24
C ALA A 227 1.49 -9.42 -2.70
N ALA A 228 0.98 -8.50 -1.88
CA ALA A 228 -0.38 -8.56 -1.34
C ALA A 228 -1.49 -8.35 -2.38
N LEU A 229 -1.14 -8.04 -3.64
CA LEU A 229 -2.06 -7.93 -4.79
C LEU A 229 -1.77 -8.97 -5.89
N TRP A 230 -0.97 -9.99 -5.60
CA TRP A 230 -0.55 -10.96 -6.62
C TRP A 230 -1.68 -11.56 -7.47
N PRO A 231 -2.91 -11.86 -6.96
CA PRO A 231 -3.97 -12.45 -7.79
C PRO A 231 -4.47 -11.52 -8.88
N LEU A 232 -4.32 -10.21 -8.67
CA LEU A 232 -4.70 -9.16 -9.61
C LEU A 232 -3.56 -8.86 -10.60
N LEU A 233 -2.32 -9.07 -10.18
CA LEU A 233 -1.13 -8.75 -10.96
C LEU A 233 -0.61 -9.90 -11.80
N GLU A 234 -0.81 -11.15 -11.38
CA GLU A 234 -0.27 -12.35 -12.03
C GLU A 234 -0.46 -12.41 -13.56
N PRO A 235 -1.60 -12.00 -14.14
CA PRO A 235 -1.77 -12.02 -15.60
C PRO A 235 -0.73 -11.19 -16.36
N GLN A 236 -0.17 -10.14 -15.74
CA GLN A 236 0.82 -9.24 -16.35
C GLN A 236 2.19 -9.27 -15.66
N TRP A 237 2.24 -9.65 -14.38
CA TRP A 237 3.43 -9.62 -13.55
C TRP A 237 3.48 -10.81 -12.59
N LYS A 238 4.41 -11.74 -12.83
CA LYS A 238 4.50 -13.00 -12.08
C LYS A 238 5.26 -12.92 -10.75
N ASP A 239 6.17 -11.94 -10.62
CA ASP A 239 7.06 -11.83 -9.46
C ASP A 239 6.31 -11.63 -8.12
N PRO A 240 5.23 -10.83 -8.03
CA PRO A 240 4.47 -10.63 -6.80
C PRO A 240 3.99 -11.92 -6.13
N LYS A 241 3.62 -12.93 -6.93
CA LYS A 241 3.18 -14.23 -6.39
C LYS A 241 4.30 -14.94 -5.63
N LYS A 242 5.52 -14.86 -6.15
CA LYS A 242 6.70 -15.41 -5.47
C LYS A 242 6.98 -14.63 -4.18
N TRP A 243 6.93 -13.30 -4.23
CA TRP A 243 7.20 -12.47 -3.06
C TRP A 243 6.19 -12.68 -1.94
N TRP A 244 4.92 -12.93 -2.29
CA TRP A 244 3.90 -13.29 -1.31
C TRP A 244 4.25 -14.60 -0.59
N ALA A 245 4.71 -15.61 -1.32
CA ALA A 245 5.18 -16.86 -0.71
C ALA A 245 6.39 -16.64 0.22
N GLU A 246 7.33 -15.78 -0.18
CA GLU A 246 8.51 -15.44 0.64
C GLU A 246 8.10 -14.69 1.93
N LEU A 247 7.26 -13.66 1.82
CA LEU A 247 6.68 -12.89 2.95
C LEU A 247 5.89 -13.77 3.93
N SER A 248 5.12 -14.71 3.38
CA SER A 248 4.32 -15.67 4.15
C SER A 248 5.19 -16.67 4.91
N LYS A 249 6.22 -17.23 4.26
CA LYS A 249 7.12 -18.22 4.86
C LYS A 249 8.03 -17.62 5.93
N ALA A 250 8.46 -16.38 5.69
CA ALA A 250 9.38 -15.61 6.50
C ALA A 250 10.67 -16.34 6.91
N ASP A 251 11.48 -16.73 5.92
CA ASP A 251 12.65 -17.59 6.11
C ASP A 251 13.97 -16.85 5.87
N GLY A 252 14.90 -16.94 6.83
CA GLY A 252 16.21 -16.32 6.77
C GLY A 252 16.17 -14.82 6.50
N ARG A 253 16.94 -14.35 5.50
CA ARG A 253 17.01 -12.92 5.11
C ARG A 253 15.77 -12.41 4.36
N LYS A 254 14.75 -13.25 4.19
CA LYS A 254 13.51 -12.94 3.47
C LYS A 254 12.30 -13.05 4.39
N ASP A 255 12.49 -12.71 5.67
CA ASP A 255 11.37 -12.65 6.61
C ASP A 255 10.47 -11.44 6.34
N TYR A 256 11.08 -10.32 5.94
CA TYR A 256 10.40 -9.06 5.64
C TYR A 256 9.53 -8.56 6.80
N ASP A 257 9.84 -9.00 8.02
CA ASP A 257 9.06 -8.66 9.20
C ASP A 257 9.27 -7.20 9.63
N TRP A 258 10.17 -6.46 8.98
CA TRP A 258 10.23 -4.99 9.06
C TRP A 258 9.05 -4.30 8.37
N SER A 259 8.30 -5.00 7.51
CA SER A 259 7.22 -4.41 6.73
C SER A 259 5.89 -4.36 7.48
N HIS A 260 5.14 -3.28 7.27
CA HIS A 260 3.81 -3.09 7.85
C HIS A 260 2.81 -4.11 7.30
N LEU A 261 2.98 -4.57 6.06
CA LEU A 261 2.20 -5.67 5.50
C LEU A 261 2.46 -7.01 6.22
N ALA A 262 3.69 -7.30 6.64
CA ALA A 262 3.96 -8.47 7.47
C ALA A 262 3.20 -8.37 8.80
N MET A 263 3.33 -7.24 9.50
CA MET A 263 2.65 -6.98 10.78
C MET A 263 1.12 -7.12 10.63
N ARG A 264 0.57 -6.62 9.53
CA ARG A 264 -0.86 -6.66 9.25
C ARG A 264 -1.43 -8.08 9.15
N TYR A 265 -0.68 -9.01 8.56
CA TYR A 265 -1.19 -10.37 8.28
C TYR A 265 -0.64 -11.45 9.21
N TRP A 266 0.49 -11.20 9.88
CA TRP A 266 1.12 -12.09 10.87
C TRP A 266 1.54 -11.31 12.12
N PRO A 267 0.59 -10.64 12.82
CA PRO A 267 0.93 -9.72 13.91
C PRO A 267 1.69 -10.39 15.04
N ARG A 268 1.35 -11.62 15.43
CA ARG A 268 2.04 -12.31 16.54
C ARG A 268 3.48 -12.68 16.18
N ARG A 269 3.70 -13.14 14.94
CA ARG A 269 5.06 -13.42 14.44
C ARG A 269 5.94 -12.18 14.49
N VAL A 270 5.43 -11.07 13.99
CA VAL A 270 6.19 -9.82 13.90
C VAL A 270 6.41 -9.22 15.29
N ASP A 271 5.37 -9.16 16.12
CA ASP A 271 5.47 -8.64 17.49
C ASP A 271 6.50 -9.39 18.33
N ALA A 272 6.51 -10.72 18.28
CA ALA A 272 7.50 -11.54 18.96
C ALA A 272 8.94 -11.20 18.52
N LYS A 273 9.13 -10.79 17.26
CA LYS A 273 10.44 -10.31 16.78
C LYS A 273 10.73 -8.88 17.21
N CYS A 274 9.74 -7.98 17.24
CA CYS A 274 9.90 -6.63 17.78
C CYS A 274 10.39 -6.65 19.24
N GLN A 275 9.90 -7.58 20.05
CA GLN A 275 10.37 -7.78 21.43
C GLN A 275 11.85 -8.16 21.52
N ALA A 276 12.37 -8.90 20.54
CA ALA A 276 13.76 -9.39 20.54
C ALA A 276 14.73 -8.46 19.80
N ASP A 277 14.27 -7.82 18.72
CA ASP A 277 15.06 -6.99 17.82
C ASP A 277 14.60 -5.52 17.87
N PRO A 278 15.40 -4.62 18.47
CA PRO A 278 15.03 -3.22 18.55
C PRO A 278 14.94 -2.50 17.22
N SER A 279 15.61 -2.97 16.16
CA SER A 279 15.45 -2.38 14.83
C SER A 279 14.05 -2.62 14.26
N LEU A 280 13.45 -3.77 14.56
CA LEU A 280 12.05 -4.05 14.27
C LEU A 280 11.12 -3.29 15.22
N GLY A 281 11.54 -3.08 16.48
CA GLY A 281 10.86 -2.16 17.40
C GLY A 281 10.68 -0.77 16.79
N VAL A 282 11.74 -0.21 16.22
CA VAL A 282 11.71 1.09 15.52
C VAL A 282 10.82 1.05 14.28
N ALA A 283 10.94 0.01 13.46
CA ALA A 283 10.16 -0.11 12.23
C ALA A 283 8.64 -0.13 12.48
N HIS A 284 8.20 -0.66 13.63
CA HIS A 284 6.78 -0.81 13.98
C HIS A 284 6.30 0.17 15.06
N GLY A 285 7.13 1.15 15.47
CA GLY A 285 6.75 2.15 16.48
C GLY A 285 6.50 1.57 17.87
N CYS A 286 7.27 0.55 18.27
CA CYS A 286 7.22 -0.07 19.60
C CYS A 286 8.60 -0.13 20.27
N PHE A 287 9.50 0.77 19.89
CA PHE A 287 10.86 0.78 20.41
C PHE A 287 10.90 1.19 21.88
N TRP A 288 10.14 2.22 22.28
CA TRP A 288 9.99 2.58 23.70
C TRP A 288 9.28 1.49 24.50
N LYS A 289 8.28 0.84 23.91
CA LYS A 289 7.52 -0.24 24.56
C LYS A 289 8.40 -1.42 24.95
N TYR A 290 9.23 -1.90 24.02
CA TYR A 290 9.99 -3.14 24.21
C TYR A 290 11.47 -2.94 24.57
N HIS A 291 12.06 -1.79 24.22
CA HIS A 291 13.49 -1.51 24.42
C HIS A 291 13.75 -0.13 25.04
N PRO A 292 13.08 0.24 26.15
CA PRO A 292 13.11 1.60 26.68
C PRO A 292 14.53 2.07 27.09
N GLU A 293 15.37 1.19 27.64
CA GLU A 293 16.78 1.54 27.95
C GLU A 293 17.56 1.94 26.68
N ARG A 294 17.35 1.21 25.57
CA ARG A 294 18.01 1.53 24.30
C ARG A 294 17.42 2.80 23.69
N ALA A 295 16.10 2.98 23.79
CA ALA A 295 15.41 4.18 23.31
C ALA A 295 15.93 5.44 24.02
N TRP A 296 16.07 5.39 25.34
CA TRP A 296 16.66 6.45 26.14
C TRP A 296 18.09 6.79 25.70
N ALA A 297 18.95 5.78 25.60
CA ALA A 297 20.33 5.97 25.16
C ALA A 297 20.40 6.55 23.72
N TRP A 298 19.44 6.18 22.86
CA TRP A 298 19.37 6.71 21.50
C TRP A 298 18.92 8.17 21.45
N GLU A 299 17.90 8.56 22.21
CA GLU A 299 17.48 9.96 22.28
C GLU A 299 18.61 10.86 22.77
N LEU A 300 19.30 10.47 23.86
CA LEU A 300 20.45 11.21 24.37
C LEU A 300 21.55 11.41 23.32
N ARG A 301 21.80 10.39 22.50
CA ARG A 301 22.77 10.47 21.41
C ARG A 301 22.28 11.35 20.27
N LEU A 302 21.04 11.18 19.83
CA LEU A 302 20.47 11.94 18.72
C LEU A 302 20.22 13.41 19.07
N GLN A 303 20.11 13.74 20.36
CA GLN A 303 20.13 15.12 20.83
C GLN A 303 21.46 15.83 20.55
N ASP A 304 22.58 15.09 20.50
CA ASP A 304 23.88 15.61 20.08
C ASP A 304 24.01 15.70 18.56
N GLU A 305 23.56 14.65 17.86
CA GLU A 305 23.78 14.48 16.42
C GLU A 305 22.78 15.26 15.55
N ILE A 306 21.56 15.49 16.04
CA ILE A 306 20.45 16.12 15.31
C ILE A 306 20.04 17.44 15.96
N GLY A 307 19.71 17.45 17.25
CA GLY A 307 19.30 18.67 17.96
C GLY A 307 18.80 18.40 19.38
N GLY A 308 19.08 19.30 20.32
CA GLY A 308 18.87 19.07 21.76
C GLY A 308 17.43 18.77 22.21
N ASP A 309 16.44 19.12 21.37
CA ASP A 309 15.02 18.85 21.56
C ASP A 309 14.56 17.52 20.94
N PHE A 310 15.44 16.78 20.25
CA PHE A 310 15.10 15.53 19.60
C PHE A 310 14.50 14.51 20.57
N ARG A 311 13.38 13.92 20.15
CA ARG A 311 12.68 12.81 20.81
C ARG A 311 12.22 11.80 19.77
N ILE A 312 12.22 10.53 20.16
CA ILE A 312 11.57 9.47 19.40
C ILE A 312 10.07 9.66 19.64
N GLU A 313 9.33 9.86 18.55
CA GLU A 313 7.87 10.01 18.57
C GLU A 313 7.23 8.70 18.09
N GLU A 314 6.47 8.05 18.96
CA GLU A 314 5.76 6.80 18.66
C GLU A 314 4.31 6.92 19.10
N ALA A 315 3.40 6.64 18.17
CA ALA A 315 1.98 6.51 18.49
C ALA A 315 1.74 5.28 19.40
N PRO A 316 0.59 5.18 20.08
CA PRO A 316 0.23 3.97 20.82
C PRO A 316 0.36 2.71 19.94
N TYR A 317 1.09 1.73 20.44
CA TYR A 317 1.38 0.51 19.70
C TYR A 317 0.22 -0.49 19.81
N GLU A 318 -0.70 -0.41 18.85
CA GLU A 318 -1.92 -1.21 18.78
C GLU A 318 -2.08 -1.96 17.45
N PRO A 319 -1.16 -2.88 17.09
CA PRO A 319 -1.34 -3.67 15.88
C PRO A 319 -2.61 -4.52 15.99
N LYS A 320 -3.44 -4.47 14.94
CA LYS A 320 -4.70 -5.22 14.87
C LYS A 320 -4.42 -6.72 14.95
N GLY A 321 -5.13 -7.43 15.81
CA GLY A 321 -5.04 -8.89 15.92
C GLY A 321 -4.12 -9.43 17.02
N LEU A 322 -3.44 -8.56 17.77
CA LEU A 322 -2.82 -8.95 19.04
C LEU A 322 -3.86 -8.92 20.17
N ILE A 323 -3.75 -9.85 21.12
CA ILE A 323 -4.63 -9.87 22.29
C ILE A 323 -4.28 -8.65 23.16
N GLY A 324 -5.21 -7.71 23.33
CA GLY A 324 -5.02 -6.45 24.04
C GLY A 324 -5.37 -5.21 23.21
N SER A 325 -5.25 -5.28 21.87
CA SER A 325 -5.87 -4.32 20.96
C SER A 325 -7.37 -4.64 20.84
N ARG A 326 -8.23 -3.64 21.07
CA ARG A 326 -9.68 -3.82 21.23
C ARG A 326 -10.26 -4.82 20.24
N GLY A 327 -11.05 -5.76 20.79
CA GLY A 327 -11.84 -6.72 20.05
C GLY A 327 -12.60 -6.04 18.92
N PHE A 328 -12.48 -6.63 17.74
CA PHE A 328 -13.09 -6.18 16.51
C PHE A 328 -14.62 -6.30 16.63
N ASP A 329 -15.31 -5.18 16.90
CA ASP A 329 -16.74 -5.05 16.62
C ASP A 329 -16.91 -4.19 15.36
N LEU A 330 -17.44 -4.80 14.30
CA LEU A 330 -17.55 -4.22 12.96
C LEU A 330 -18.60 -3.10 12.87
N ASN A 331 -19.34 -2.81 13.96
CA ASN A 331 -20.46 -1.87 13.98
C ASN A 331 -20.32 -0.69 14.97
N ALA A 332 -19.20 -0.53 15.65
CA ALA A 332 -19.04 0.56 16.62
C ALA A 332 -18.72 1.89 15.93
N GLU A 333 -19.61 2.88 16.03
CA GLU A 333 -19.37 4.26 15.63
C GLU A 333 -18.15 4.85 16.36
N SER A 334 -17.36 5.66 15.66
CA SER A 334 -16.17 6.32 16.18
C SER A 334 -16.48 7.14 17.46
N PRO A 335 -15.69 7.06 18.53
CA PRO A 335 -15.97 7.81 19.75
C PRO A 335 -15.82 9.32 19.50
N ARG A 336 -16.75 10.10 20.06
CA ARG A 336 -16.76 11.57 19.94
C ARG A 336 -15.62 12.15 20.78
N ARG A 337 -15.01 13.23 20.27
CA ARG A 337 -14.06 14.07 21.03
C ARG A 337 -14.78 14.69 22.23
N GLY A 338 -14.63 14.12 23.42
CA GLY A 338 -15.23 14.69 24.64
C GLY A 338 -14.76 14.07 25.96
N ASP A 339 -14.24 12.85 25.93
CA ASP A 339 -14.15 12.03 27.15
C ASP A 339 -12.68 11.89 27.58
N ALA A 340 -12.02 13.01 27.87
CA ALA A 340 -10.61 13.07 28.21
C ALA A 340 -10.37 13.65 29.61
N GLU A 341 -11.09 13.18 30.63
CA GLU A 341 -10.71 13.42 32.03
C GLU A 341 -11.01 12.17 32.88
N GLY A 342 -9.95 11.37 33.11
CA GLY A 342 -10.00 10.19 33.96
C GLY A 342 -9.03 9.10 33.55
N PHE A 343 -7.74 9.41 33.43
CA PHE A 343 -6.72 8.43 33.04
C PHE A 343 -5.51 8.47 33.98
N LEU A 344 -5.62 7.79 35.11
CA LEU A 344 -4.47 7.33 35.87
C LEU A 344 -4.66 5.83 36.05
N LEU A 345 -3.76 5.06 35.43
CA LEU A 345 -3.70 3.58 35.37
C LEU A 345 -4.57 2.93 34.26
N GLY A 346 -4.44 3.39 33.01
CA GLY A 346 -4.74 2.53 31.85
C GLY A 346 -3.62 1.52 31.63
N SER A 347 -3.97 0.34 31.12
CA SER A 347 -3.00 -0.70 30.72
C SER A 347 -1.87 -0.09 29.89
N GLY A 348 -0.62 -0.43 30.21
CA GLY A 348 0.58 0.17 29.59
C GLY A 348 0.69 0.07 28.07
N ASP A 349 -0.25 -0.62 27.40
CA ASP A 349 -0.35 -0.73 25.95
C ASP A 349 -1.04 0.47 25.27
N GLU A 350 -1.84 1.28 25.99
CA GLU A 350 -2.56 2.44 25.41
C GLU A 350 -1.69 3.72 25.35
N ALA A 351 -0.42 3.62 25.73
CA ALA A 351 0.44 4.77 26.01
C ALA A 351 1.56 4.86 24.96
N GLY A 352 1.66 5.98 24.23
CA GLY A 352 2.73 6.21 23.24
C GLY A 352 4.11 6.45 23.87
N ASP A 353 5.09 6.94 23.10
CA ASP A 353 6.48 7.14 23.53
C ASP A 353 6.59 7.86 24.89
N ARG A 354 5.81 8.92 25.10
CA ARG A 354 5.92 9.80 26.27
C ARG A 354 5.63 9.07 27.57
N ALA A 355 4.64 8.18 27.56
CA ALA A 355 4.23 7.46 28.74
C ALA A 355 5.23 6.34 29.06
N HIS A 356 5.66 5.59 28.04
CA HIS A 356 6.72 4.59 28.20
C HIS A 356 8.04 5.22 28.70
N ARG A 357 8.45 6.37 28.14
CA ARG A 357 9.61 7.16 28.59
C ARG A 357 9.46 7.55 30.05
N ALA A 358 8.35 8.18 30.42
CA ALA A 358 8.11 8.66 31.78
C ALA A 358 8.11 7.52 32.81
N VAL A 359 7.44 6.40 32.51
CA VAL A 359 7.40 5.22 33.38
C VAL A 359 8.79 4.62 33.54
N TRP A 360 9.52 4.41 32.44
CA TRP A 360 10.83 3.78 32.50
C TRP A 360 11.84 4.61 33.31
N ILE A 361 11.89 5.93 33.09
CA ILE A 361 12.78 6.83 33.83
C ILE A 361 12.43 6.85 35.33
N LEU A 362 11.15 6.84 35.67
CA LEU A 362 10.69 6.81 37.06
C LEU A 362 11.08 5.51 37.76
N GLU A 363 10.99 4.38 37.06
CA GLU A 363 11.29 3.06 37.62
C GLU A 363 12.78 2.70 37.61
N HIS A 364 13.57 3.30 36.69
CA HIS A 364 14.99 2.99 36.46
C HIS A 364 15.89 4.24 36.47
N PRO A 365 15.84 5.08 37.51
CA PRO A 365 16.58 6.35 37.54
C PRO A 365 18.11 6.15 37.54
N VAL A 366 18.61 5.07 38.15
CA VAL A 366 20.05 4.78 38.21
C VAL A 366 20.60 4.46 36.82
N GLU A 367 19.92 3.59 36.08
CA GLU A 367 20.25 3.23 34.71
C GLU A 367 20.12 4.43 33.77
N ALA A 368 19.08 5.24 33.94
CA ALA A 368 18.86 6.46 33.16
C ALA A 368 20.03 7.45 33.33
N LEU A 369 20.47 7.70 34.57
CA LEU A 369 21.60 8.58 34.87
C LEU A 369 22.94 8.00 34.38
N ALA A 370 23.15 6.69 34.51
CA ALA A 370 24.33 6.03 33.96
C ALA A 370 24.43 6.19 32.43
N ALA A 371 23.29 6.16 31.72
CA ALA A 371 23.25 6.43 30.28
C ALA A 371 23.59 7.90 29.95
N VAL A 372 23.13 8.85 30.77
CA VAL A 372 23.50 10.27 30.66
C VAL A 372 25.01 10.47 30.82
N GLU A 373 25.61 9.88 31.86
CA GLU A 373 27.06 9.98 32.09
C GLU A 373 27.84 9.38 30.90
N LYS A 374 27.43 8.20 30.44
CA LYS A 374 28.04 7.54 29.28
C LYS A 374 27.98 8.41 28.02
N GLU A 375 26.86 9.09 27.80
CA GLU A 375 26.70 10.03 26.70
C GLU A 375 27.58 11.27 26.86
N ALA A 376 27.66 11.85 28.06
CA ALA A 376 28.56 12.96 28.35
C ALA A 376 30.03 12.60 28.05
N ILE A 377 30.46 11.40 28.46
CA ILE A 377 31.79 10.85 28.15
C ILE A 377 31.99 10.66 26.65
N ARG A 378 30.96 10.19 25.92
CA ARG A 378 31.03 10.04 24.46
C ARG A 378 31.24 11.39 23.78
N ARG A 379 30.47 12.42 24.15
CA ARG A 379 30.58 13.78 23.60
C ARG A 379 31.93 14.42 23.90
N MET A 380 32.49 14.16 25.08
CA MET A 380 33.86 14.57 25.41
C MET A 380 34.92 13.91 24.51
N GLY A 381 34.66 12.73 23.94
CA GLY A 381 35.68 11.99 23.21
C GLY A 381 36.83 11.49 24.11
N ARG A 382 37.93 11.04 23.50
CA ARG A 382 39.05 10.41 24.22
C ARG A 382 40.41 10.94 23.76
N GLY A 383 41.41 10.86 24.64
CA GLY A 383 42.80 11.21 24.35
C GLY A 383 43.00 12.70 24.02
N GLU A 384 43.95 12.99 23.13
CA GLU A 384 44.29 14.36 22.69
C GLU A 384 43.16 15.07 21.93
N LYS A 385 42.11 14.34 21.52
CA LYS A 385 40.92 14.88 20.86
C LYS A 385 39.80 15.25 21.83
N LYS A 386 40.05 15.27 23.14
CA LYS A 386 39.03 15.51 24.16
C LYS A 386 38.41 16.91 24.00
N LYS A 387 37.09 16.91 23.79
CA LYS A 387 36.12 18.01 23.73
C LYS A 387 35.81 18.62 25.09
N LEU A 388 35.73 19.95 25.23
CA LEU A 388 34.82 20.52 26.21
C LEU A 388 33.39 20.33 25.70
N VAL A 389 32.53 19.73 26.52
CA VAL A 389 31.08 19.71 26.29
C VAL A 389 30.53 20.91 27.02
N SER A 390 30.16 21.96 26.28
CA SER A 390 29.71 23.23 26.87
C SER A 390 28.34 23.13 27.53
N GLU A 391 27.51 22.19 27.09
CA GLU A 391 26.15 21.99 27.60
C GLU A 391 25.68 20.56 27.33
N LEU A 392 24.96 19.97 28.30
CA LEU A 392 24.17 18.75 28.15
C LEU A 392 22.83 18.98 28.85
N ALA A 393 21.76 19.12 28.09
CA ALA A 393 20.42 19.36 28.61
C ALA A 393 19.71 18.04 28.91
N LEU A 394 19.13 17.93 30.11
CA LEU A 394 18.21 16.85 30.48
C LEU A 394 16.79 17.43 30.55
N LEU A 395 15.91 17.01 29.65
CA LEU A 395 14.53 17.54 29.61
C LEU A 395 13.58 16.83 30.60
N GLU A 396 14.04 15.77 31.24
CA GLU A 396 13.22 14.89 32.07
C GLU A 396 13.16 15.42 33.50
N SER A 397 12.18 16.28 33.78
CA SER A 397 11.99 16.93 35.09
C SER A 397 11.95 15.96 36.27
N GLY A 398 11.50 14.72 36.05
CA GLY A 398 11.51 13.65 37.06
C GLY A 398 12.91 13.40 37.64
N LEU A 399 13.94 13.35 36.79
CA LEU A 399 15.33 13.16 37.25
C LEU A 399 15.82 14.34 38.10
N TRP A 400 15.51 15.57 37.68
CA TRP A 400 15.87 16.77 38.44
C TRP A 400 15.19 16.85 39.81
N SER A 401 13.93 16.42 39.89
CA SER A 401 13.17 16.47 41.14
C SER A 401 13.51 15.32 42.10
N GLY A 402 13.77 14.12 41.58
CA GLY A 402 14.02 12.91 42.39
C GLY A 402 15.50 12.62 42.68
N HIS A 403 16.41 13.07 41.81
CA HIS A 403 17.83 12.71 41.82
C HIS A 403 18.73 13.92 41.54
N ALA A 404 18.36 15.08 42.09
CA ALA A 404 19.08 16.34 41.84
C ALA A 404 20.58 16.25 42.15
N ALA A 405 20.96 15.54 43.22
CA ALA A 405 22.34 15.45 43.68
C ALA A 405 23.24 14.63 42.73
N GLU A 406 22.67 13.63 42.06
CA GLU A 406 23.35 12.80 41.07
C GLU A 406 23.36 13.45 39.67
N VAL A 407 22.39 14.32 39.39
CA VAL A 407 22.35 15.11 38.15
C VAL A 407 23.39 16.24 38.17
N TRP A 408 23.61 16.87 39.32
CA TRP A 408 24.64 17.90 39.53
C TRP A 408 26.05 17.30 39.65
#